data_AF-A0A927V3S6-F1
#
_entry.id   AF-A0A927V3S6-F1
#
_cell.length_a   1.000
_cell.length_b   1.000
_cell.length_c   1.000
_cell.angle_alpha   90.00
_cell.angle_beta   90.00
_cell.angle_gamma   90.00
#
_symmetry.space_group_name_H-M   'P 1'
#
loop_
_entity.id
_entity.type
_entity.pdbx_description
1 polymer ?
#
loop_
_entity_poly.entity_id
_entity_poly.type
_entity_poly.pdbx_seq_one_letter_code
_entity_poly.pdbx_strand_id
1 'polypeptide(L)'
;MKKIISYIEKNIEPEVNLPKYADEMTLLYYRNSCVRMMMNYYTFKEIINESTGDNKVLDELSTRLEDIIKTALISAEQSSDCFDMLSELRNKNISIVNALTAYTDIFSLYEHILNRVEYKFDENSAEKAEEYKGITDEDITRSVMQYILSEKDNMVINQKIAMVVRELPVRMTKSRFYEYITEGLKVYKGHEKKSLDDFIFMIKSSAAIDLPDDLYDYFTELNDIFEMFKNTSFSNITKEQYDNLKNALTYGVDFLENTVSTHMMLQENINDLFVILLSNQYILTVPDELENLKDVIKLVDELSSDEDLDEIDSKVTDIFASIEGIQEDIGEKTARYEYVLDMINSDMKDITESLMLSVRYNLLTKIRDLSSGSIFVEFDKEYDLSEADMSYINKKTELLVDDFNKVFKDNEKLINRSRMSIALSILPVFFNNISEMQDYIYEALSQCGDGAEKLACKELLLSIVNEY
;
A
#
# COMPACT_ATOMS: atom_id res chain seq x y z
N MET A 1 -8.25 -10.09 33.20
CA MET A 1 -8.84 -9.17 32.21
C MET A 1 -10.36 -8.93 32.27
N LYS A 2 -11.27 -9.89 32.03
CA LYS A 2 -12.74 -9.62 31.95
C LYS A 2 -13.35 -8.79 33.09
N LYS A 3 -12.95 -9.07 34.34
CA LYS A 3 -13.43 -8.32 35.52
C LYS A 3 -12.95 -6.86 35.51
N ILE A 4 -11.70 -6.63 35.11
CA ILE A 4 -11.10 -5.29 35.01
C ILE A 4 -11.89 -4.47 33.99
N ILE A 5 -12.16 -5.03 32.81
CA ILE A 5 -12.94 -4.36 31.77
C ILE A 5 -14.34 -4.00 32.26
N SER A 6 -15.07 -4.95 32.86
CA SER A 6 -16.41 -4.65 33.38
C SER A 6 -16.40 -3.56 34.46
N TYR A 7 -15.31 -3.41 35.19
CA TYR A 7 -15.16 -2.36 36.19
C TYR A 7 -14.86 -1.00 35.54
N ILE A 8 -14.03 -0.97 34.49
CA ILE A 8 -13.78 0.23 33.69
C ILE A 8 -15.08 0.73 33.04
N GLU A 9 -15.83 -0.14 32.37
CA GLU A 9 -17.13 0.21 31.75
C GLU A 9 -18.14 0.80 32.74
N LYS A 10 -18.05 0.40 34.02
CA LYS A 10 -18.93 0.88 35.10
C LYS A 10 -18.30 2.01 35.92
N ASN A 11 -17.11 2.47 35.54
CA ASN A 11 -16.32 3.47 36.25
C ASN A 11 -16.10 3.13 37.74
N ILE A 12 -15.81 1.86 38.03
CA ILE A 12 -15.54 1.33 39.37
C ILE A 12 -14.03 1.33 39.61
N GLU A 13 -13.57 2.01 40.67
CA GLU A 13 -12.15 2.11 41.05
C GLU A 13 -11.22 2.37 39.84
N PRO A 14 -11.47 3.45 39.06
CA PRO A 14 -10.69 3.74 37.85
C PRO A 14 -9.18 3.86 38.12
N GLU A 15 -8.80 4.38 39.28
CA GLU A 15 -7.41 4.49 39.74
C GLU A 15 -6.69 3.15 39.90
N VAL A 16 -7.44 2.06 40.04
CA VAL A 16 -6.91 0.70 40.13
C VAL A 16 -7.01 -0.03 38.79
N ASN A 17 -8.14 0.11 38.10
CA ASN A 17 -8.46 -0.73 36.93
C ASN A 17 -7.86 -0.18 35.63
N LEU A 18 -7.73 1.13 35.46
CA LEU A 18 -7.11 1.73 34.27
C LEU A 18 -5.62 1.33 34.15
N PRO A 19 -4.77 1.47 35.20
CA PRO A 19 -3.38 1.01 35.12
C PRO A 19 -3.26 -0.49 34.80
N LYS A 20 -4.09 -1.34 35.43
CA LYS A 20 -4.07 -2.79 35.18
C LYS A 20 -4.46 -3.15 33.76
N TYR A 21 -5.45 -2.45 33.19
CA TYR A 21 -5.79 -2.64 31.80
C TYR A 21 -4.62 -2.28 30.88
N ALA A 22 -3.97 -1.15 31.14
CA ALA A 22 -2.81 -0.73 30.37
C ALA A 22 -1.64 -1.72 30.50
N ASP A 23 -1.34 -2.22 31.71
CA ASP A 23 -0.31 -3.25 31.94
C ASP A 23 -0.59 -4.53 31.12
N GLU A 24 -1.82 -5.04 31.20
CA GLU A 24 -2.21 -6.27 30.50
C GLU A 24 -2.18 -6.11 28.98
N MET A 25 -2.69 -4.99 28.44
CA MET A 25 -2.65 -4.74 27.00
C MET A 25 -1.23 -4.53 26.50
N THR A 26 -0.40 -3.75 27.21
CA THR A 26 1.02 -3.59 26.87
C THR A 26 1.74 -4.94 26.84
N LEU A 27 1.49 -5.82 27.81
CA LEU A 27 2.08 -7.15 27.83
C LEU A 27 1.63 -8.02 26.64
N LEU A 28 0.35 -7.94 26.23
CA LEU A 28 -0.15 -8.67 25.07
C LEU A 28 0.54 -8.21 23.78
N TYR A 29 0.62 -6.90 23.53
CA TYR A 29 1.32 -6.37 22.35
C TYR A 29 2.81 -6.70 22.37
N TYR A 30 3.46 -6.57 23.53
CA TYR A 30 4.86 -6.90 23.71
C TYR A 30 5.17 -8.36 23.33
N ARG A 31 4.42 -9.31 23.92
CA ARG A 31 4.59 -10.74 23.64
C ARG A 31 4.32 -11.05 22.17
N ASN A 32 3.29 -10.45 21.58
CA ASN A 32 2.97 -10.62 20.17
C ASN A 32 4.12 -10.14 19.27
N SER A 33 4.68 -8.97 19.54
CA SER A 33 5.80 -8.44 18.77
C SER A 33 7.08 -9.26 18.93
N CYS A 34 7.34 -9.87 20.11
CA CYS A 34 8.43 -10.83 20.23
C CYS A 34 8.25 -12.05 19.30
N VAL A 35 7.05 -12.64 19.27
CA VAL A 35 6.71 -13.78 18.42
C VAL A 35 6.76 -13.43 16.93
N ARG A 36 6.18 -12.30 16.54
CA ARG A 36 6.22 -11.85 15.14
C ARG A 36 7.63 -11.53 14.68
N MET A 37 8.38 -10.76 15.47
CA MET A 37 9.74 -10.36 15.11
C MET A 37 10.66 -11.57 14.96
N MET A 38 10.57 -12.60 15.81
CA MET A 38 11.47 -13.76 15.67
C MET A 38 11.26 -14.50 14.34
N MET A 39 10.00 -14.64 13.90
CA MET A 39 9.67 -15.27 12.61
C MET A 39 10.06 -14.37 11.44
N ASN A 40 9.63 -13.10 11.48
CA ASN A 40 9.87 -12.13 10.41
C ASN A 40 11.35 -11.81 10.24
N TYR A 41 12.14 -11.77 11.31
CA TYR A 41 13.58 -11.52 11.26
C TYR A 41 14.33 -12.70 10.65
N TYR A 42 13.97 -13.93 11.03
CA TYR A 42 14.52 -15.15 10.44
C TYR A 42 14.29 -15.17 8.92
N THR A 43 13.04 -15.04 8.47
CA THR A 43 12.72 -15.04 7.03
C THR A 43 13.34 -13.85 6.29
N PHE A 44 13.40 -12.67 6.92
CA PHE A 44 14.05 -11.50 6.34
C PHE A 44 15.53 -11.75 6.06
N LYS A 45 16.24 -12.40 7.00
CA LYS A 45 17.66 -12.73 6.85
C LYS A 45 17.90 -13.86 5.85
N GLU A 46 17.03 -14.86 5.77
CA GLU A 46 17.08 -15.87 4.69
C GLU A 46 17.01 -15.20 3.31
N ILE A 47 16.01 -14.33 3.10
CA ILE A 47 15.81 -13.65 1.81
C ILE A 47 17.01 -12.75 1.45
N ILE A 48 17.56 -12.00 2.41
CA ILE A 48 18.74 -11.16 2.17
C ILE A 48 19.96 -12.02 1.83
N ASN A 49 20.17 -13.14 2.52
CA ASN A 49 21.31 -14.02 2.29
C ASN A 49 21.22 -14.78 0.94
N GLU A 50 20.01 -15.12 0.50
CA GLU A 50 19.76 -15.74 -0.81
C GLU A 50 19.76 -14.74 -1.97
N SER A 51 19.52 -13.46 -1.69
CA SER A 51 19.54 -12.40 -2.69
C SER A 51 20.91 -12.32 -3.35
N THR A 52 20.96 -12.57 -4.65
CA THR A 52 22.18 -12.52 -5.45
C THR A 52 22.48 -11.12 -6.03
N GLY A 53 21.62 -10.12 -5.72
CA GLY A 53 21.72 -8.75 -6.21
C GLY A 53 22.36 -7.78 -5.21
N ASP A 54 23.13 -6.81 -5.70
CA ASP A 54 23.74 -5.72 -4.92
C ASP A 54 22.65 -4.67 -4.57
N ASN A 55 21.87 -4.89 -3.51
CA ASN A 55 20.88 -3.94 -3.01
C ASN A 55 21.46 -3.09 -1.87
N LYS A 56 22.34 -2.15 -2.22
CA LYS A 56 23.04 -1.28 -1.26
C LYS A 56 22.12 -0.53 -0.31
N VAL A 57 20.93 -0.15 -0.79
CA VAL A 57 19.94 0.57 0.02
C VAL A 57 19.41 -0.35 1.11
N LEU A 58 18.99 -1.57 0.75
CA LEU A 58 18.51 -2.54 1.72
C LEU A 58 19.61 -2.97 2.70
N ASP A 59 20.83 -3.19 2.20
CA ASP A 59 21.99 -3.60 3.02
C ASP A 59 22.33 -2.55 4.09
N GLU A 60 22.30 -1.26 3.72
CA GLU A 60 22.51 -0.17 4.67
C GLU A 60 21.45 -0.19 5.78
N LEU A 61 20.17 -0.32 5.42
CA LEU A 61 19.07 -0.33 6.39
C LEU A 61 19.07 -1.59 7.25
N SER A 62 19.38 -2.74 6.68
CA SER A 62 19.51 -4.01 7.40
C SER A 62 20.63 -3.92 8.43
N THR A 63 21.80 -3.41 8.04
CA THR A 63 22.93 -3.22 8.96
C THR A 63 22.56 -2.28 10.12
N ARG A 64 21.89 -1.16 9.81
CA ARG A 64 21.39 -0.25 10.86
C ARG A 64 20.39 -0.92 11.80
N LEU A 65 19.47 -1.73 11.28
CA LEU A 65 18.53 -2.48 12.10
C LEU A 65 19.26 -3.44 13.03
N GLU A 66 20.21 -4.21 12.51
CA GLU A 66 21.03 -5.16 13.28
C GLU A 66 21.78 -4.48 14.42
N ASP A 67 22.40 -3.31 14.16
CA ASP A 67 23.10 -2.54 15.18
C ASP A 67 22.17 -2.06 16.29
N ILE A 68 20.95 -1.62 15.93
CA ILE A 68 19.94 -1.22 16.91
C ILE A 68 19.48 -2.45 17.72
N ILE A 69 19.22 -3.58 17.07
CA ILE A 69 18.83 -4.84 17.73
C ILE A 69 19.90 -5.27 18.74
N LYS A 70 21.17 -5.30 18.32
CA LYS A 70 22.31 -5.67 19.18
C LYS A 70 22.38 -4.77 20.41
N THR A 71 22.27 -3.46 20.21
CA THR A 71 22.34 -2.48 21.30
C THR A 71 21.14 -2.62 22.26
N ALA A 72 19.92 -2.70 21.70
CA ALA A 72 18.70 -2.58 22.45
C ALA A 72 18.25 -3.89 23.13
N LEU A 73 18.48 -5.05 22.48
CA LEU A 73 18.02 -6.36 22.96
C LEU A 73 19.15 -7.23 23.52
N ILE A 74 20.34 -7.21 22.91
CA ILE A 74 21.45 -8.11 23.30
C ILE A 74 22.31 -7.48 24.40
N SER A 75 22.79 -6.25 24.20
CA SER A 75 23.57 -5.51 25.18
C SER A 75 22.72 -4.92 26.31
N ALA A 76 21.40 -4.83 26.10
CA ALA A 76 20.43 -4.22 27.02
C ALA A 76 20.75 -2.76 27.39
N GLU A 77 21.44 -2.03 26.50
CA GLU A 77 21.80 -0.62 26.67
C GLU A 77 20.73 0.27 26.01
N GLN A 78 19.50 0.21 26.52
CA GLN A 78 18.40 1.01 26.00
C GLN A 78 18.58 2.48 26.38
N SER A 79 19.01 3.29 25.41
CA SER A 79 19.12 4.74 25.54
C SER A 79 18.00 5.44 24.75
N SER A 80 17.80 6.74 25.01
CA SER A 80 17.02 7.62 24.13
C SER A 80 17.49 7.52 22.68
N ASP A 81 18.79 7.32 22.49
CA ASP A 81 19.44 7.32 21.18
C ASP A 81 18.98 6.11 20.34
N CYS A 82 18.69 4.95 20.96
CA CYS A 82 18.14 3.79 20.24
C CYS A 82 16.76 4.09 19.62
N PHE A 83 15.91 4.85 20.32
CA PHE A 83 14.59 5.22 19.80
C PHE A 83 14.69 6.19 18.64
N ASP A 84 15.57 7.19 18.76
CA ASP A 84 15.78 8.18 17.71
C ASP A 84 16.35 7.50 16.45
N MET A 85 17.35 6.63 16.60
CA MET A 85 17.90 5.82 15.51
C MET A 85 16.84 4.94 14.84
N LEU A 86 15.99 4.27 15.62
CA LEU A 86 14.92 3.43 15.08
C LEU A 86 13.84 4.26 14.37
N SER A 87 13.54 5.45 14.87
CA SER A 87 12.60 6.39 14.24
C SER A 87 13.13 6.92 12.92
N GLU A 88 14.41 7.27 12.86
CA GLU A 88 15.09 7.67 11.62
C GLU A 88 15.07 6.52 10.60
N LEU A 89 15.40 5.30 11.04
CA LEU A 89 15.37 4.10 10.19
C LEU A 89 13.97 3.85 9.62
N ARG A 90 12.94 3.92 10.48
CA ARG A 90 11.53 3.79 10.07
C ARG A 90 11.13 4.82 9.02
N ASN A 91 11.41 6.09 9.28
CA ASN A 91 11.04 7.17 8.36
C ASN A 91 11.78 7.08 7.03
N LYS A 92 13.05 6.64 7.05
CA LYS A 92 13.81 6.38 5.84
C LYS A 92 13.20 5.25 5.01
N ASN A 93 12.84 4.14 5.65
CA ASN A 93 12.20 3.02 4.97
C ASN A 93 10.82 3.38 4.39
N ILE A 94 10.00 4.16 5.13
CA ILE A 94 8.74 4.72 4.61
C ILE A 94 8.97 5.55 3.35
N SER A 95 9.98 6.43 3.36
CA SER A 95 10.29 7.29 2.22
C SER A 95 10.69 6.46 0.98
N ILE A 96 11.46 5.40 1.19
CA ILE A 96 11.83 4.44 0.13
C ILE A 96 10.60 3.72 -0.43
N VAL A 97 9.71 3.22 0.43
CA VAL A 97 8.48 2.55 -0.02
C VAL A 97 7.54 3.51 -0.74
N ASN A 98 7.50 4.78 -0.35
CA ASN A 98 6.76 5.81 -1.09
C ASN A 98 7.34 6.00 -2.51
N ALA A 99 8.67 6.03 -2.65
CA ALA A 99 9.32 6.09 -3.96
C ALA A 99 9.04 4.84 -4.81
N LEU A 100 9.11 3.64 -4.22
CA LEU A 100 8.75 2.39 -4.90
C LEU A 100 7.28 2.38 -5.35
N THR A 101 6.36 2.84 -4.48
CA THR A 101 4.93 2.96 -4.81
C THR A 101 4.71 3.92 -5.98
N ALA A 102 5.40 5.06 -5.98
CA ALA A 102 5.35 6.00 -7.10
C ALA A 102 5.88 5.36 -8.40
N TYR A 103 6.94 4.54 -8.33
CA TYR A 103 7.42 3.77 -9.49
C TYR A 103 6.39 2.75 -9.97
N THR A 104 5.70 2.05 -9.07
CA THR A 104 4.59 1.14 -9.43
C THR A 104 3.48 1.88 -10.18
N ASP A 105 3.09 3.06 -9.72
CA ASP A 105 2.09 3.90 -10.39
C ASP A 105 2.58 4.41 -11.76
N ILE A 106 3.85 4.87 -11.85
CA ILE A 106 4.49 5.30 -13.09
C ILE A 106 4.52 4.16 -14.12
N PHE A 107 4.96 2.96 -13.72
CA PHE A 107 5.08 1.81 -14.61
C PHE A 107 3.71 1.27 -15.01
N SER A 108 2.72 1.29 -14.11
CA SER A 108 1.33 1.01 -14.47
C SER A 108 0.79 1.96 -15.53
N LEU A 109 1.12 3.26 -15.44
CA LEU A 109 0.76 4.24 -16.46
C LEU A 109 1.43 3.95 -17.81
N TYR A 110 2.73 3.62 -17.81
CA TYR A 110 3.44 3.34 -19.05
C TYR A 110 3.11 1.99 -19.67
N GLU A 111 2.80 0.98 -18.86
CA GLU A 111 2.22 -0.27 -19.32
C GLU A 111 0.92 0.00 -20.08
N HIS A 112 0.01 0.76 -19.48
CA HIS A 112 -1.22 1.17 -20.14
C HIS A 112 -0.95 1.89 -21.46
N ILE A 113 0.07 2.75 -21.54
CA ILE A 113 0.47 3.43 -22.79
C ILE A 113 1.01 2.44 -23.84
N LEU A 114 1.90 1.51 -23.45
CA LEU A 114 2.48 0.51 -24.34
C LEU A 114 1.39 -0.39 -24.92
N ASN A 115 0.43 -0.83 -24.11
CA ASN A 115 -0.69 -1.64 -24.54
C ASN A 115 -1.49 -0.94 -25.66
N ARG A 116 -1.65 0.38 -25.62
CA ARG A 116 -2.36 1.13 -26.68
C ARG A 116 -1.63 1.19 -28.01
N VAL A 117 -0.33 0.88 -28.05
CA VAL A 117 0.48 0.90 -29.28
C VAL A 117 0.99 -0.47 -29.72
N GLU A 118 0.81 -1.51 -28.90
CA GLU A 118 1.30 -2.88 -29.12
C GLU A 118 0.99 -3.41 -30.53
N TYR A 119 -0.26 -3.27 -30.95
CA TYR A 119 -0.77 -3.75 -32.24
C TYR A 119 -0.28 -2.98 -33.47
N LYS A 120 0.60 -1.99 -33.28
CA LYS A 120 1.39 -1.42 -34.38
C LYS A 120 2.56 -2.32 -34.76
N PHE A 121 2.99 -3.20 -33.85
CA PHE A 121 4.24 -3.98 -33.97
C PHE A 121 4.06 -5.48 -33.75
N ASP A 122 2.96 -5.92 -33.11
CA ASP A 122 2.66 -7.34 -32.89
C ASP A 122 2.63 -8.07 -34.25
N GLU A 123 3.46 -9.10 -34.38
CA GLU A 123 3.58 -9.91 -35.61
C GLU A 123 2.28 -10.66 -35.91
N ASN A 124 1.50 -10.95 -34.87
CA ASN A 124 0.18 -11.57 -34.94
C ASN A 124 -0.94 -10.54 -35.09
N SER A 125 -0.66 -9.24 -35.23
CA SER A 125 -1.70 -8.20 -35.37
C SER A 125 -2.70 -8.53 -36.48
N ALA A 126 -2.23 -9.10 -37.60
CA ALA A 126 -3.11 -9.50 -38.70
C ALA A 126 -3.96 -10.74 -38.36
N GLU A 127 -3.40 -11.70 -37.63
CA GLU A 127 -4.10 -12.90 -37.18
C GLU A 127 -5.13 -12.56 -36.10
N LYS A 128 -4.75 -11.80 -35.08
CA LYS A 128 -5.66 -11.28 -34.06
C LYS A 128 -6.73 -10.39 -34.68
N ALA A 129 -6.38 -9.48 -35.59
CA ALA A 129 -7.38 -8.68 -36.30
C ALA A 129 -8.37 -9.55 -37.09
N GLU A 130 -7.94 -10.72 -37.59
CA GLU A 130 -8.81 -11.71 -38.23
C GLU A 130 -9.63 -12.51 -37.20
N GLU A 131 -9.10 -12.85 -36.03
CA GLU A 131 -9.83 -13.48 -34.92
C GLU A 131 -10.96 -12.58 -34.40
N TYR A 132 -10.66 -11.29 -34.24
CA TYR A 132 -11.63 -10.27 -33.86
C TYR A 132 -12.49 -9.79 -35.04
N LYS A 133 -12.27 -10.31 -36.25
CA LYS A 133 -13.04 -9.95 -37.43
C LYS A 133 -14.43 -10.55 -37.36
N GLY A 134 -15.41 -9.67 -37.17
CA GLY A 134 -16.81 -10.03 -36.99
C GLY A 134 -17.30 -9.87 -35.55
N ILE A 135 -16.39 -9.63 -34.59
CA ILE A 135 -16.76 -9.20 -33.24
C ILE A 135 -17.01 -7.69 -33.27
N THR A 136 -18.28 -7.32 -33.23
CA THR A 136 -18.70 -5.91 -33.30
C THR A 136 -18.45 -5.18 -31.98
N ASP A 137 -18.47 -3.85 -32.02
CA ASP A 137 -18.36 -3.04 -30.80
C ASP A 137 -19.58 -3.30 -29.88
N GLU A 138 -20.75 -3.61 -30.46
CA GLU A 138 -21.95 -4.06 -29.77
C GLU A 138 -21.77 -5.42 -29.08
N ASP A 139 -21.09 -6.38 -29.71
CA ASP A 139 -20.85 -7.70 -29.12
C ASP A 139 -19.99 -7.61 -27.86
N ILE A 140 -18.91 -6.83 -27.92
CA ILE A 140 -18.01 -6.62 -26.78
C ILE A 140 -18.74 -5.87 -25.67
N THR A 141 -19.47 -4.81 -26.02
CA THR A 141 -20.29 -4.07 -25.06
C THR A 141 -21.24 -5.01 -24.32
N ARG A 142 -21.91 -5.91 -25.04
CA ARG A 142 -22.83 -6.89 -24.45
C ARG A 142 -22.12 -7.87 -23.53
N SER A 143 -20.98 -8.41 -23.93
CA SER A 143 -20.19 -9.34 -23.10
C SER A 143 -19.69 -8.66 -21.82
N VAL A 144 -19.19 -7.44 -21.92
CA VAL A 144 -18.74 -6.63 -20.77
C VAL A 144 -19.90 -6.32 -19.83
N MET A 145 -21.06 -5.92 -20.36
CA MET A 145 -22.25 -5.67 -19.55
C MET A 145 -22.72 -6.95 -18.83
N GLN A 146 -22.66 -8.11 -19.49
CA GLN A 146 -22.98 -9.39 -18.85
C GLN A 146 -22.00 -9.73 -17.73
N TYR A 147 -20.71 -9.48 -17.93
CA TYR A 147 -19.67 -9.68 -16.91
C TYR A 147 -19.88 -8.77 -15.69
N ILE A 148 -20.14 -7.48 -15.89
CA ILE A 148 -20.38 -6.53 -14.79
C ILE A 148 -21.64 -6.95 -14.01
N LEU A 149 -22.71 -7.29 -14.72
CA LEU A 149 -24.02 -7.59 -14.13
C LEU A 149 -24.19 -9.07 -13.72
N SER A 150 -23.15 -9.90 -13.86
CA SER A 150 -23.18 -11.29 -13.39
C SER A 150 -23.19 -11.37 -11.85
N GLU A 151 -22.70 -10.32 -11.20
CA GLU A 151 -22.62 -10.21 -9.74
C GLU A 151 -23.83 -9.49 -9.15
N LYS A 152 -24.03 -9.71 -7.84
CA LYS A 152 -25.08 -9.05 -7.07
C LYS A 152 -24.54 -8.08 -6.03
N ASP A 153 -23.28 -8.22 -5.65
CA ASP A 153 -22.65 -7.37 -4.65
C ASP A 153 -22.20 -6.06 -5.30
N ASN A 154 -22.68 -4.93 -4.77
CA ASN A 154 -22.41 -3.61 -5.34
C ASN A 154 -20.91 -3.24 -5.29
N MET A 155 -20.16 -3.71 -4.29
CA MET A 155 -18.73 -3.45 -4.21
C MET A 155 -18.00 -4.17 -5.33
N VAL A 156 -18.35 -5.44 -5.57
CA VAL A 156 -17.79 -6.23 -6.68
C VAL A 156 -18.18 -5.63 -8.03
N ILE A 157 -19.44 -5.20 -8.21
CA ILE A 157 -19.89 -4.51 -9.42
C ILE A 157 -19.05 -3.25 -9.66
N ASN A 158 -18.82 -2.43 -8.62
CA ASN A 158 -18.01 -1.22 -8.73
C ASN A 158 -16.56 -1.51 -9.13
N GLN A 159 -15.96 -2.58 -8.58
CA GLN A 159 -14.63 -3.03 -8.98
C GLN A 159 -14.59 -3.45 -10.45
N LYS A 160 -15.58 -4.23 -10.92
CA LYS A 160 -15.70 -4.62 -12.33
C LYS A 160 -15.86 -3.40 -13.25
N ILE A 161 -16.64 -2.40 -12.84
CA ILE A 161 -16.78 -1.13 -13.58
C ILE A 161 -15.43 -0.42 -13.67
N ALA A 162 -14.70 -0.30 -12.56
CA ALA A 162 -13.38 0.34 -12.54
C ALA A 162 -12.39 -0.35 -13.49
N MET A 163 -12.33 -1.69 -13.47
CA MET A 163 -11.49 -2.48 -14.39
C MET A 163 -11.84 -2.22 -15.85
N VAL A 164 -13.13 -2.23 -16.19
CA VAL A 164 -13.60 -1.97 -17.55
C VAL A 164 -13.31 -0.53 -17.98
N VAL A 165 -13.59 0.45 -17.13
CA VAL A 165 -13.35 1.87 -17.41
C VAL A 165 -11.87 2.14 -17.66
N ARG A 166 -10.97 1.49 -16.90
CA ARG A 166 -9.52 1.58 -17.09
C ARG A 166 -9.08 1.12 -18.49
N GLU A 167 -9.75 0.11 -19.04
CA GLU A 167 -9.38 -0.47 -20.33
C GLU A 167 -10.02 0.16 -21.57
N LEU A 168 -11.01 1.04 -21.37
CA LEU A 168 -11.68 1.72 -22.47
C LEU A 168 -10.81 2.84 -23.07
N PRO A 169 -10.88 3.05 -24.41
CA PRO A 169 -10.21 4.16 -25.04
C PRO A 169 -10.86 5.49 -24.65
N VAL A 170 -10.06 6.46 -24.20
CA VAL A 170 -10.58 7.77 -23.82
C VAL A 170 -10.76 8.65 -25.06
N ARG A 171 -12.03 8.94 -25.40
CA ARG A 171 -12.45 9.78 -26.55
C ARG A 171 -13.26 11.01 -26.16
N MET A 172 -13.21 11.41 -24.89
CA MET A 172 -13.91 12.60 -24.40
C MET A 172 -13.07 13.88 -24.47
N THR A 173 -13.73 15.03 -24.31
CA THR A 173 -13.06 16.33 -24.19
C THR A 173 -12.51 16.53 -22.77
N LYS A 174 -11.53 17.44 -22.60
CA LYS A 174 -11.05 17.83 -21.27
C LYS A 174 -12.17 18.36 -20.38
N SER A 175 -13.10 19.13 -20.93
CA SER A 175 -14.28 19.64 -20.19
C SER A 175 -15.10 18.48 -19.61
N ARG A 176 -15.39 17.47 -20.43
CA ARG A 176 -16.16 16.30 -19.99
C ARG A 176 -15.42 15.49 -18.93
N PHE A 177 -14.10 15.34 -19.08
CA PHE A 177 -13.27 14.71 -18.06
C PHE A 177 -13.33 15.47 -16.71
N TYR A 178 -13.22 16.80 -16.73
CA TYR A 178 -13.31 17.61 -15.51
C TYR A 178 -14.71 17.63 -14.90
N GLU A 179 -15.77 17.48 -15.69
CA GLU A 179 -17.12 17.24 -15.17
C GLU A 179 -17.17 15.94 -14.35
N TYR A 180 -16.60 14.83 -14.84
CA TYR A 180 -16.55 13.58 -14.08
C TYR A 180 -15.75 13.72 -12.78
N ILE A 181 -14.58 14.37 -12.82
CA ILE A 181 -13.80 14.67 -11.60
C ILE A 181 -14.65 15.48 -10.60
N THR A 182 -15.33 16.53 -11.09
CA THR A 182 -16.13 17.41 -10.24
C THR A 182 -17.30 16.68 -9.60
N GLU A 183 -18.04 15.85 -10.36
CA GLU A 183 -19.13 15.05 -9.80
C GLU A 183 -18.62 13.95 -8.85
N GLY A 184 -17.50 13.32 -9.19
CA GLY A 184 -16.88 12.29 -8.37
C GLY A 184 -16.44 12.81 -7.00
N LEU A 185 -15.89 14.04 -6.91
CA LEU A 185 -15.48 14.62 -5.63
C LEU A 185 -16.65 15.14 -4.78
N LYS A 186 -17.82 15.43 -5.37
CA LYS A 186 -19.01 15.89 -4.62
C LYS A 186 -19.57 14.83 -3.67
N VAL A 187 -19.30 13.54 -3.90
CA VAL A 187 -19.78 12.47 -3.02
C VAL A 187 -19.20 12.57 -1.61
N TYR A 188 -18.07 13.26 -1.44
CA TYR A 188 -17.42 13.49 -0.15
C TYR A 188 -18.03 14.63 0.67
N LYS A 189 -19.11 15.27 0.19
CA LYS A 189 -19.79 16.31 0.96
C LYS A 189 -20.31 15.75 2.29
N GLY A 190 -19.86 16.33 3.40
CA GLY A 190 -20.22 15.89 4.75
C GLY A 190 -19.38 14.71 5.27
N HIS A 191 -18.42 14.21 4.49
CA HIS A 191 -17.38 13.29 4.98
C HIS A 191 -16.22 14.09 5.59
N GLU A 192 -15.29 13.43 6.28
CA GLU A 192 -14.08 14.07 6.79
C GLU A 192 -13.23 14.63 5.64
N LYS A 193 -12.65 15.81 5.83
CA LYS A 193 -11.73 16.40 4.83
C LYS A 193 -10.57 15.49 4.50
N LYS A 194 -10.05 14.77 5.50
CA LYS A 194 -9.03 13.74 5.31
C LYS A 194 -9.43 12.72 4.25
N SER A 195 -10.66 12.21 4.29
CA SER A 195 -11.13 11.22 3.31
C SER A 195 -11.11 11.77 1.88
N LEU A 196 -11.45 13.05 1.70
CA LEU A 196 -11.34 13.71 0.39
C LEU A 196 -9.88 13.90 -0.03
N ASP A 197 -9.02 14.31 0.89
CA ASP A 197 -7.60 14.54 0.61
C ASP A 197 -6.86 13.25 0.25
N ASP A 198 -7.10 12.16 1.00
CA ASP A 198 -6.56 10.83 0.72
C ASP A 198 -7.04 10.31 -0.66
N PHE A 199 -8.32 10.58 -1.00
CA PHE A 199 -8.86 10.22 -2.30
C PHE A 199 -8.23 11.01 -3.46
N ILE A 200 -8.03 12.31 -3.28
CA ILE A 200 -7.33 13.15 -4.28
C ILE A 200 -5.88 12.71 -4.42
N PHE A 201 -5.21 12.37 -3.32
CA PHE A 201 -3.86 11.81 -3.33
C PHE A 201 -3.80 10.53 -4.17
N MET A 202 -4.74 9.60 -3.98
CA MET A 202 -4.84 8.38 -4.77
C MET A 202 -4.97 8.67 -6.28
N ILE A 203 -5.83 9.61 -6.68
CA ILE A 203 -5.95 10.01 -8.10
C ILE A 203 -4.63 10.54 -8.63
N LYS A 204 -3.96 11.41 -7.87
CA LYS A 204 -2.70 12.03 -8.30
C LYS A 204 -1.54 11.04 -8.38
N SER A 205 -1.44 10.13 -7.40
CA SER A 205 -0.41 9.10 -7.33
C SER A 205 -0.53 8.15 -8.53
N SER A 206 -1.70 7.52 -8.71
CA SER A 206 -1.92 6.55 -9.79
C SER A 206 -1.87 7.17 -11.19
N ALA A 207 -2.20 8.45 -11.34
CA ALA A 207 -2.02 9.18 -12.60
C ALA A 207 -0.60 9.74 -12.79
N ALA A 208 0.36 9.41 -11.90
CA ALA A 208 1.74 9.87 -11.86
C ALA A 208 1.88 11.40 -11.97
N ILE A 209 1.03 12.14 -11.26
CA ILE A 209 1.00 13.61 -11.24
C ILE A 209 1.82 14.18 -10.09
N ASP A 210 1.71 13.56 -8.92
CA ASP A 210 2.34 14.01 -7.68
C ASP A 210 3.38 12.95 -7.29
N LEU A 211 4.64 13.24 -7.62
CA LEU A 211 5.76 12.32 -7.40
C LEU A 211 6.54 12.75 -6.15
N PRO A 212 7.06 11.80 -5.35
CA PRO A 212 7.91 12.14 -4.22
C PRO A 212 9.14 12.98 -4.63
N ASP A 213 9.52 13.96 -3.82
CA ASP A 213 10.68 14.80 -4.08
C ASP A 213 12.00 14.00 -4.13
N ASP A 214 12.07 12.91 -3.37
CA ASP A 214 13.20 12.00 -3.25
C ASP A 214 13.10 10.76 -4.17
N LEU A 215 12.21 10.78 -5.17
CA LEU A 215 11.99 9.65 -6.09
C LEU A 215 13.30 9.13 -6.73
N TYR A 216 14.21 10.05 -7.08
CA TYR A 216 15.46 9.72 -7.78
C TYR A 216 16.62 9.31 -6.86
N ASP A 217 16.43 9.34 -5.55
CA ASP A 217 17.53 9.20 -4.59
C ASP A 217 17.96 7.74 -4.35
N TYR A 218 17.09 6.77 -4.65
CA TYR A 218 17.23 5.41 -4.16
C TYR A 218 17.64 4.37 -5.20
N PHE A 219 17.01 4.38 -6.38
CA PHE A 219 17.09 3.28 -7.34
C PHE A 219 17.42 3.79 -8.74
N THR A 220 18.71 3.79 -9.08
CA THR A 220 19.19 4.27 -10.39
C THR A 220 18.60 3.54 -11.57
N GLU A 221 18.35 2.24 -11.43
CA GLU A 221 17.79 1.35 -12.44
C GLU A 221 16.35 1.76 -12.78
N LEU A 222 15.54 2.06 -11.76
CA LEU A 222 14.17 2.54 -11.93
C LEU A 222 14.14 3.96 -12.51
N ASN A 223 15.06 4.82 -12.08
CA ASN A 223 15.24 6.17 -12.63
C ASN A 223 15.51 6.09 -14.15
N ASP A 224 16.44 5.21 -14.56
CA ASP A 224 16.85 5.06 -15.96
C ASP A 224 15.68 4.57 -16.83
N ILE A 225 14.90 3.58 -16.36
CA ILE A 225 13.71 3.09 -17.05
C ILE A 225 12.67 4.21 -17.19
N PHE A 226 12.43 4.98 -16.12
CA PHE A 226 11.48 6.09 -16.18
C PHE A 226 11.93 7.18 -17.17
N GLU A 227 13.22 7.50 -17.22
CA GLU A 227 13.77 8.44 -18.21
C GLU A 227 13.68 7.91 -19.64
N MET A 228 13.86 6.61 -19.87
CA MET A 228 13.63 6.00 -21.19
C MET A 228 12.19 6.25 -21.67
N PHE A 229 11.21 6.07 -20.78
CA PHE A 229 9.81 6.34 -21.08
C PHE A 229 9.54 7.82 -21.35
N LYS A 230 10.02 8.72 -20.49
CA LYS A 230 9.83 10.18 -20.64
C LYS A 230 10.40 10.73 -21.94
N ASN A 231 11.52 10.17 -22.40
CA ASN A 231 12.21 10.60 -23.61
C ASN A 231 11.68 9.94 -24.90
N THR A 232 10.65 9.10 -24.81
CA THR A 232 10.05 8.41 -25.96
C THR A 232 8.81 9.12 -26.48
N SER A 233 8.77 9.34 -27.80
CA SER A 233 7.57 9.84 -28.49
C SER A 233 6.67 8.66 -28.90
N PHE A 234 5.66 8.34 -28.10
CA PHE A 234 4.75 7.20 -28.36
C PHE A 234 3.91 7.35 -29.62
N SER A 235 3.68 8.58 -30.08
CA SER A 235 2.98 8.82 -31.36
C SER A 235 3.76 8.30 -32.57
N ASN A 236 5.11 8.28 -32.48
CA ASN A 236 6.03 7.89 -33.57
C ASN A 236 7.02 6.79 -33.14
N ILE A 237 6.65 6.00 -32.14
CA ILE A 237 7.48 4.92 -31.60
C ILE A 237 7.83 3.90 -32.69
N THR A 238 9.06 3.38 -32.67
CA THR A 238 9.49 2.28 -33.56
C THR A 238 9.30 0.93 -32.89
N LYS A 239 9.30 -0.17 -33.66
CA LYS A 239 9.27 -1.54 -33.10
C LYS A 239 10.43 -1.77 -32.13
N GLU A 240 11.64 -1.36 -32.50
CA GLU A 240 12.83 -1.47 -31.63
C GLU A 240 12.66 -0.71 -30.32
N GLN A 241 12.14 0.52 -30.35
CA GLN A 241 11.86 1.29 -29.14
C GLN A 241 10.77 0.63 -28.29
N TYR A 242 9.72 0.12 -28.91
CA TYR A 242 8.65 -0.61 -28.23
C TYR A 242 9.18 -1.85 -27.51
N ASP A 243 9.93 -2.70 -28.23
CA ASP A 243 10.49 -3.94 -27.67
C ASP A 243 11.46 -3.63 -26.50
N ASN A 244 12.30 -2.60 -26.65
CA ASN A 244 13.20 -2.15 -25.59
C ASN A 244 12.44 -1.65 -24.35
N LEU A 245 11.40 -0.83 -24.53
CA LEU A 245 10.59 -0.33 -23.41
C LEU A 245 9.79 -1.44 -22.73
N LYS A 246 9.25 -2.40 -23.49
CA LYS A 246 8.53 -3.55 -22.94
C LYS A 246 9.46 -4.42 -22.08
N ASN A 247 10.65 -4.72 -22.57
CA ASN A 247 11.65 -5.47 -21.79
C ASN A 247 12.11 -4.71 -20.53
N ALA A 248 12.34 -3.40 -20.65
CA ALA A 248 12.71 -2.55 -19.53
C ALA A 248 11.59 -2.48 -18.47
N LEU A 249 10.33 -2.40 -18.90
CA LEU A 249 9.17 -2.43 -18.02
C LEU A 249 9.07 -3.76 -17.27
N THR A 250 9.19 -4.89 -17.95
CA THR A 250 9.15 -6.21 -17.31
C THR A 250 10.23 -6.32 -16.23
N TYR A 251 11.46 -5.95 -16.55
CA TYR A 251 12.54 -5.91 -15.55
C TYR A 251 12.20 -4.97 -14.39
N GLY A 252 11.67 -3.77 -14.66
CA GLY A 252 11.29 -2.81 -13.63
C GLY A 252 10.18 -3.32 -12.70
N VAL A 253 9.18 -4.02 -13.24
CA VAL A 253 8.09 -4.63 -12.46
C VAL A 253 8.63 -5.76 -11.58
N ASP A 254 9.44 -6.66 -12.12
CA ASP A 254 10.06 -7.75 -11.37
C ASP A 254 10.97 -7.21 -10.25
N PHE A 255 11.74 -6.15 -10.54
CA PHE A 255 12.58 -5.47 -9.55
C PHE A 255 11.73 -4.85 -8.43
N LEU A 256 10.63 -4.17 -8.78
CA LEU A 256 9.73 -3.54 -7.82
C LEU A 256 9.08 -4.57 -6.89
N GLU A 257 8.58 -5.70 -7.41
CA GLU A 257 7.92 -6.72 -6.60
C GLU A 257 8.85 -7.29 -5.52
N ASN A 258 10.07 -7.65 -5.90
CA ASN A 258 11.09 -8.15 -4.98
C ASN A 258 11.56 -7.08 -3.98
N THR A 259 11.70 -5.84 -4.43
CA THR A 259 12.18 -4.74 -3.57
C THR A 259 11.10 -4.28 -2.58
N VAL A 260 9.84 -4.15 -3.01
CA VAL A 260 8.73 -3.76 -2.13
C VAL A 260 8.51 -4.81 -1.04
N SER A 261 8.47 -6.09 -1.39
CA SER A 261 8.27 -7.19 -0.43
C SER A 261 9.34 -7.21 0.66
N THR A 262 10.62 -7.07 0.29
CA THR A 262 11.73 -7.00 1.26
C THR A 262 11.67 -5.76 2.16
N HIS A 263 11.34 -4.58 1.61
CA HIS A 263 11.17 -3.37 2.41
C HIS A 263 9.93 -3.41 3.34
N MET A 264 8.87 -4.14 2.97
CA MET A 264 7.73 -4.41 3.85
C MET A 264 8.14 -5.27 5.05
N MET A 265 8.88 -6.36 4.82
CA MET A 265 9.39 -7.21 5.90
C MET A 265 10.35 -6.46 6.83
N LEU A 266 11.23 -5.60 6.27
CA LEU A 266 12.06 -4.70 7.06
C LEU A 266 11.20 -3.78 7.94
N GLN A 267 10.13 -3.21 7.39
CA GLN A 267 9.24 -2.33 8.15
C GLN A 267 8.52 -3.06 9.30
N GLU A 268 8.11 -4.31 9.09
CA GLU A 268 7.49 -5.13 10.13
C GLU A 268 8.46 -5.38 11.29
N ASN A 269 9.70 -5.77 10.99
CA ASN A 269 10.75 -5.94 12.01
C ASN A 269 11.02 -4.63 12.77
N ILE A 270 11.10 -3.50 12.06
CA ILE A 270 11.25 -2.16 12.67
C ILE A 270 10.06 -1.86 13.61
N ASN A 271 8.83 -2.14 13.17
CA ASN A 271 7.62 -1.85 13.96
C ASN A 271 7.55 -2.74 15.22
N ASP A 272 7.86 -4.03 15.10
CA ASP A 272 7.85 -4.93 16.25
C ASP A 272 8.94 -4.57 17.26
N LEU A 273 10.14 -4.18 16.80
CA LEU A 273 11.18 -3.65 17.67
C LEU A 273 10.72 -2.36 18.37
N PHE A 274 10.03 -1.47 17.65
CA PHE A 274 9.43 -0.27 18.21
C PHE A 274 8.45 -0.59 19.35
N VAL A 275 7.56 -1.56 19.15
CA VAL A 275 6.60 -2.01 20.17
C VAL A 275 7.32 -2.56 21.40
N ILE A 276 8.34 -3.40 21.20
CA ILE A 276 9.17 -3.96 22.27
C ILE A 276 9.80 -2.83 23.10
N LEU A 277 10.44 -1.87 22.44
CA LEU A 277 11.12 -0.77 23.13
C LEU A 277 10.15 0.14 23.87
N LEU A 278 9.05 0.58 23.24
CA LEU A 278 8.05 1.46 23.87
C LEU A 278 7.44 0.81 25.12
N SER A 279 7.29 -0.51 25.10
CA SER A 279 6.66 -1.28 26.16
C SER A 279 7.57 -1.57 27.35
N ASN A 280 8.91 -1.64 27.15
CA ASN A 280 9.86 -2.16 28.15
C ASN A 280 9.74 -1.54 29.54
N GLN A 281 9.57 -0.21 29.62
CA GLN A 281 9.44 0.49 30.91
C GLN A 281 8.17 0.10 31.70
N TYR A 282 7.24 -0.61 31.08
CA TYR A 282 5.98 -1.06 31.67
C TYR A 282 5.89 -2.59 31.83
N ILE A 283 6.89 -3.34 31.38
CA ILE A 283 6.94 -4.79 31.54
C ILE A 283 7.53 -5.13 32.92
N LEU A 284 6.69 -5.67 33.79
CA LEU A 284 7.08 -6.05 35.16
C LEU A 284 7.79 -7.41 35.23
N THR A 285 7.51 -8.30 34.27
CA THR A 285 8.08 -9.64 34.22
C THR A 285 8.43 -9.94 32.77
N VAL A 286 9.71 -10.21 32.53
CA VAL A 286 10.21 -10.54 31.20
C VAL A 286 9.58 -11.86 30.76
N PRO A 287 8.87 -11.90 29.63
CA PRO A 287 8.23 -13.10 29.14
C PRO A 287 9.23 -13.99 28.39
N ASP A 288 9.00 -15.30 28.37
CA ASP A 288 9.90 -16.29 27.74
C ASP A 288 10.10 -16.03 26.24
N GLU A 289 9.10 -15.45 25.57
CA GLU A 289 9.16 -15.10 24.15
C GLU A 289 10.27 -14.09 23.83
N LEU A 290 10.69 -13.24 24.78
CA LEU A 290 11.82 -12.33 24.57
C LEU A 290 13.15 -13.10 24.51
N GLU A 291 13.34 -14.11 25.36
CA GLU A 291 14.57 -14.90 25.35
C GLU A 291 14.64 -15.77 24.09
N ASN A 292 13.51 -16.37 23.69
CA ASN A 292 13.40 -17.06 22.40
C ASN A 292 13.75 -16.14 21.22
N LEU A 293 13.24 -14.89 21.21
CA LEU A 293 13.60 -13.90 20.19
C LEU A 293 15.11 -13.64 20.16
N LYS A 294 15.74 -13.41 21.32
CA LYS A 294 17.19 -13.17 21.40
C LYS A 294 17.99 -14.37 20.90
N ASP A 295 17.53 -15.58 21.19
CA ASP A 295 18.23 -16.79 20.75
C ASP A 295 18.10 -17.01 19.25
N VAL A 296 16.93 -16.77 18.65
CA VAL A 296 16.77 -16.75 17.19
C VAL A 296 17.67 -15.70 16.54
N ILE A 297 17.71 -14.46 17.07
CA ILE A 297 18.58 -13.41 16.53
C ILE A 297 20.05 -13.85 16.54
N LYS A 298 20.54 -14.45 17.63
CA LYS A 298 21.93 -14.94 17.71
C LYS A 298 22.20 -16.06 16.70
N LEU A 299 21.30 -17.04 16.60
CA LEU A 299 21.42 -18.16 15.66
C LEU A 299 21.45 -17.65 14.21
N VAL A 300 20.61 -16.67 13.89
CA VAL A 300 20.52 -16.09 12.55
C VAL A 300 21.73 -15.24 12.20
N ASP A 301 22.28 -14.50 13.16
CA ASP A 301 23.52 -13.75 12.94
C ASP A 301 24.72 -14.72 12.73
N GLU A 302 24.68 -15.93 13.31
CA GLU A 302 25.65 -17.00 13.06
C GLU A 302 25.55 -17.60 11.64
N LEU A 303 24.37 -17.58 10.98
CA LEU A 303 24.18 -18.02 9.57
C LEU A 303 25.11 -17.28 8.59
N SER A 304 25.53 -16.07 8.95
CA SER A 304 26.41 -15.25 8.10
C SER A 304 27.87 -15.72 8.11
N SER A 305 28.22 -16.74 8.92
CA SER A 305 29.61 -17.06 9.30
C SER A 305 30.08 -18.52 9.09
N ASP A 306 29.21 -19.53 8.89
CA ASP A 306 29.62 -20.96 8.89
C ASP A 306 28.82 -21.90 7.94
N GLU A 307 29.38 -23.10 7.67
CA GLU A 307 28.95 -24.09 6.65
C GLU A 307 27.72 -24.98 7.02
N ASP A 308 27.15 -24.87 8.23
CA ASP A 308 26.10 -25.79 8.73
C ASP A 308 24.69 -25.14 8.84
N LEU A 309 24.18 -24.61 7.71
CA LEU A 309 22.81 -24.05 7.60
C LEU A 309 21.73 -25.00 8.16
N ASP A 310 21.82 -26.28 7.83
CA ASP A 310 20.86 -27.32 8.27
C ASP A 310 20.76 -27.42 9.81
N GLU A 311 21.85 -27.20 10.55
CA GLU A 311 21.85 -27.26 12.02
C GLU A 311 21.16 -26.03 12.61
N ILE A 312 21.39 -24.85 12.04
CA ILE A 312 20.76 -23.61 12.48
C ILE A 312 19.26 -23.66 12.22
N ASP A 313 18.85 -24.06 11.02
CA ASP A 313 17.44 -24.20 10.64
C ASP A 313 16.70 -25.17 11.58
N SER A 314 17.36 -26.28 11.94
CA SER A 314 16.80 -27.24 12.91
C SER A 314 16.59 -26.61 14.29
N LYS A 315 17.55 -25.82 14.79
CA LYS A 315 17.42 -25.16 16.11
C LYS A 315 16.34 -24.09 16.10
N VAL A 316 16.25 -23.29 15.03
CA VAL A 316 15.17 -22.30 14.86
C VAL A 316 13.82 -23.00 14.79
N THR A 317 13.72 -24.11 14.05
CA THR A 317 12.49 -24.91 13.95
C THR A 317 12.03 -25.43 15.32
N ASP A 318 12.94 -25.89 16.18
CA ASP A 318 12.61 -26.33 17.53
C ASP A 318 12.06 -25.17 18.39
N ILE A 319 12.62 -23.96 18.25
CA ILE A 319 12.10 -22.76 18.92
C ILE A 319 10.70 -22.43 18.39
N PHE A 320 10.48 -22.45 17.07
CA PHE A 320 9.17 -22.19 16.47
C PHE A 320 8.11 -23.21 16.89
N ALA A 321 8.47 -24.49 17.01
CA ALA A 321 7.59 -25.52 17.56
C ALA A 321 7.19 -25.22 19.03
N SER A 322 8.09 -24.62 19.82
CA SER A 322 7.81 -24.28 21.21
C SER A 322 6.83 -23.10 21.39
N ILE A 323 6.66 -22.26 20.36
CA ILE A 323 5.78 -21.08 20.38
C ILE A 323 4.48 -21.27 19.57
N GLU A 324 4.24 -22.46 19.02
CA GLU A 324 3.03 -22.78 18.25
C GLU A 324 1.75 -22.49 19.08
N GLY A 325 0.79 -21.78 18.49
CA GLY A 325 -0.48 -21.43 19.14
C GLY A 325 -0.43 -20.18 20.03
N ILE A 326 0.76 -19.64 20.34
CA ILE A 326 0.89 -18.44 21.18
C ILE A 326 0.33 -17.20 20.47
N GLN A 327 0.60 -17.05 19.18
CA GLN A 327 0.14 -15.89 18.40
C GLN A 327 -1.39 -15.84 18.34
N GLU A 328 -2.05 -16.99 18.14
CA GLU A 328 -3.51 -17.09 18.09
C GLU A 328 -4.15 -16.80 19.45
N ASP A 329 -3.57 -17.31 20.55
CA ASP A 329 -4.05 -17.04 21.90
C ASP A 329 -3.91 -15.55 22.27
N ILE A 330 -2.79 -14.92 21.90
CA ILE A 330 -2.61 -13.48 22.09
C ILE A 330 -3.58 -12.70 21.20
N GLY A 331 -3.71 -13.06 19.93
CA GLY A 331 -4.62 -12.43 18.97
C GLY A 331 -6.07 -12.46 19.44
N GLU A 332 -6.58 -13.60 19.92
CA GLU A 332 -7.93 -13.72 20.47
C GLU A 332 -8.13 -12.79 21.68
N LYS A 333 -7.15 -12.73 22.58
CA LYS A 333 -7.21 -11.86 23.77
C LYS A 333 -7.19 -10.39 23.39
N THR A 334 -6.28 -9.98 22.50
CA THR A 334 -6.18 -8.59 22.04
C THR A 334 -7.48 -8.16 21.38
N ALA A 335 -7.96 -8.91 20.37
CA ALA A 335 -9.21 -8.59 19.67
C ALA A 335 -10.43 -8.47 20.62
N ARG A 336 -10.45 -9.28 21.69
CA ARG A 336 -11.52 -9.25 22.69
C ARG A 336 -11.51 -7.99 23.57
N TYR A 337 -10.35 -7.38 23.79
CA TYR A 337 -10.15 -6.36 24.82
C TYR A 337 -9.75 -4.99 24.26
N GLU A 338 -9.38 -4.92 22.98
CA GLU A 338 -8.88 -3.71 22.32
C GLU A 338 -9.91 -2.58 22.23
N TYR A 339 -11.20 -2.87 22.02
CA TYR A 339 -12.26 -1.85 21.95
C TYR A 339 -12.35 -0.96 23.20
N VAL A 340 -11.90 -1.46 24.35
CA VAL A 340 -11.90 -0.72 25.62
C VAL A 340 -10.92 0.45 25.56
N LEU A 341 -9.83 0.34 24.77
CA LEU A 341 -8.88 1.42 24.57
C LEU A 341 -9.56 2.62 23.88
N ASP A 342 -10.36 2.36 22.85
CA ASP A 342 -11.11 3.42 22.15
C ASP A 342 -12.15 4.07 23.07
N MET A 343 -12.86 3.27 23.87
CA MET A 343 -13.80 3.79 24.89
C MET A 343 -13.07 4.67 25.91
N ILE A 344 -11.91 4.25 26.42
CA ILE A 344 -11.13 5.05 27.39
C ILE A 344 -10.66 6.37 26.73
N ASN A 345 -10.13 6.29 25.51
CA ASN A 345 -9.62 7.44 24.77
C ASN A 345 -10.73 8.43 24.37
N SER A 346 -11.98 7.99 24.21
CA SER A 346 -13.11 8.85 23.85
C SER A 346 -13.85 9.39 25.07
N ASP A 347 -14.23 8.51 26.00
CA ASP A 347 -15.21 8.80 27.05
C ASP A 347 -14.58 9.07 28.43
N MET A 348 -13.31 8.73 28.64
CA MET A 348 -12.64 8.81 29.95
C MET A 348 -11.43 9.75 29.99
N LYS A 349 -11.29 10.67 29.04
CA LYS A 349 -10.16 11.63 28.96
C LYS A 349 -9.93 12.40 30.26
N ASP A 350 -10.98 12.96 30.85
CA ASP A 350 -10.88 13.72 32.11
C ASP A 350 -10.33 12.85 33.25
N ILE A 351 -10.70 11.57 33.30
CA ILE A 351 -10.26 10.63 34.32
C ILE A 351 -8.80 10.26 34.10
N THR A 352 -8.41 9.91 32.86
CA THR A 352 -7.02 9.56 32.54
C THR A 352 -6.08 10.75 32.77
N GLU A 353 -6.51 11.98 32.49
CA GLU A 353 -5.78 13.21 32.84
C GLU A 353 -5.65 13.38 34.35
N SER A 354 -6.74 13.25 35.11
CA SER A 354 -6.72 13.39 36.58
C SER A 354 -5.81 12.38 37.28
N LEU A 355 -5.66 11.19 36.69
CA LEU A 355 -4.80 10.10 37.18
C LEU A 355 -3.38 10.15 36.60
N MET A 356 -3.04 11.16 35.79
CA MET A 356 -1.76 11.29 35.10
C MET A 356 -1.42 10.09 34.18
N LEU A 357 -2.44 9.46 33.59
CA LEU A 357 -2.32 8.30 32.71
C LEU A 357 -2.35 8.67 31.21
N SER A 358 -2.59 9.93 30.84
CA SER A 358 -2.75 10.34 29.44
C SER A 358 -1.54 9.97 28.57
N VAL A 359 -0.32 10.19 29.07
CA VAL A 359 0.92 9.81 28.35
C VAL A 359 0.96 8.31 28.10
N ARG A 360 0.55 7.51 29.10
CA ARG A 360 0.55 6.06 29.01
C ARG A 360 -0.48 5.52 28.03
N TYR A 361 -1.68 6.12 27.97
CA TYR A 361 -2.71 5.73 27.01
C TYR A 361 -2.39 6.19 25.58
N ASN A 362 -1.76 7.36 25.41
CA ASN A 362 -1.24 7.80 24.12
C ASN A 362 -0.18 6.83 23.59
N LEU A 363 0.74 6.39 24.46
CA LEU A 363 1.72 5.38 24.11
C LEU A 363 1.08 4.04 23.76
N LEU A 364 0.10 3.59 24.54
CA LEU A 364 -0.62 2.34 24.27
C LEU A 364 -1.36 2.39 22.92
N THR A 365 -1.90 3.55 22.55
CA THR A 365 -2.49 3.81 21.23
C THR A 365 -1.43 3.69 20.13
N LYS A 366 -0.25 4.29 20.33
CA LYS A 366 0.89 4.15 19.40
C LYS A 366 1.34 2.69 19.23
N ILE A 367 1.43 1.94 20.33
CA ILE A 367 1.77 0.51 20.33
C ILE A 367 0.72 -0.28 19.54
N ARG A 368 -0.57 -0.06 19.78
CA ARG A 368 -1.66 -0.69 19.01
C ARG A 368 -1.49 -0.40 17.52
N ASP A 369 -1.27 0.86 17.15
CA ASP A 369 -1.18 1.27 15.76
C ASP A 369 0.00 0.60 15.05
N LEU A 370 1.15 0.47 15.71
CA LEU A 370 2.33 -0.28 15.23
C LEU A 370 2.06 -1.79 15.06
N SER A 371 1.24 -2.36 15.95
CA SER A 371 0.85 -3.77 15.91
C SER A 371 -0.32 -4.05 14.95
N SER A 372 -0.91 -3.02 14.35
CA SER A 372 -2.04 -3.16 13.44
C SER A 372 -1.61 -3.64 12.04
N GLY A 373 -2.58 -3.92 11.17
CA GLY A 373 -2.31 -4.20 9.75
C GLY A 373 -1.80 -3.00 8.94
N SER A 374 -1.75 -1.79 9.52
CA SER A 374 -1.23 -0.59 8.87
C SER A 374 0.29 -0.46 9.07
N ILE A 375 1.06 -1.25 8.31
CA ILE A 375 2.53 -1.35 8.41
C ILE A 375 3.22 0.03 8.39
N PHE A 376 2.71 0.98 7.60
CA PHE A 376 3.30 2.31 7.42
C PHE A 376 2.56 3.42 8.19
N VAL A 377 1.88 3.10 9.30
CA VAL A 377 1.12 4.10 10.08
C VAL A 377 1.97 5.32 10.46
N GLU A 378 1.42 6.53 10.33
CA GLU A 378 2.14 7.77 10.63
C GLU A 378 1.70 8.34 11.98
N PHE A 379 2.65 8.66 12.87
CA PHE A 379 2.35 9.06 14.25
C PHE A 379 2.11 10.56 14.45
N ASP A 380 2.71 11.40 13.60
CA ASP A 380 2.79 12.85 13.83
C ASP A 380 1.99 13.68 12.80
N LYS A 381 1.09 13.04 12.04
CA LYS A 381 0.16 13.76 11.16
C LYS A 381 -1.11 14.15 11.93
N GLU A 382 -1.26 15.43 12.22
CA GLU A 382 -2.56 15.99 12.62
C GLU A 382 -3.51 15.99 11.42
N TYR A 383 -4.60 15.24 11.54
CA TYR A 383 -5.64 15.20 10.52
C TYR A 383 -6.76 16.19 10.86
N ASP A 384 -7.17 17.00 9.87
CA ASP A 384 -8.39 17.80 9.97
C ASP A 384 -9.60 16.87 9.81
N LEU A 385 -10.16 16.44 10.94
CA LEU A 385 -11.36 15.60 11.01
C LEU A 385 -12.66 16.40 10.82
N SER A 386 -12.60 17.69 10.51
CA SER A 386 -13.80 18.45 10.18
C SER A 386 -14.41 18.00 8.86
N GLU A 387 -15.72 18.22 8.72
CA GLU A 387 -16.46 17.86 7.51
C GLU A 387 -16.02 18.68 6.29
N ALA A 388 -15.94 18.02 5.14
CA ALA A 388 -15.73 18.62 3.84
C ALA A 388 -17.02 19.29 3.36
N ASP A 389 -17.05 20.62 3.41
CA ASP A 389 -18.11 21.42 2.82
C ASP A 389 -17.91 21.64 1.31
N MET A 390 -18.91 22.21 0.64
CA MET A 390 -18.82 22.49 -0.80
C MET A 390 -17.72 23.49 -1.15
N SER A 391 -17.35 24.39 -0.24
CA SER A 391 -16.27 25.35 -0.49
C SER A 391 -14.92 24.65 -0.53
N TYR A 392 -14.68 23.72 0.40
CA TYR A 392 -13.48 22.90 0.47
C TYR A 392 -13.38 21.99 -0.76
N ILE A 393 -14.47 21.29 -1.09
CA ILE A 393 -14.53 20.40 -2.26
C ILE A 393 -14.24 21.17 -3.55
N ASN A 394 -14.88 22.32 -3.77
CA ASN A 394 -14.65 23.13 -4.98
C ASN A 394 -13.19 23.57 -5.08
N LYS A 395 -12.60 24.08 -3.98
CA LYS A 395 -11.19 24.49 -3.94
C LYS A 395 -10.25 23.33 -4.28
N LYS A 396 -10.49 22.15 -3.70
CA LYS A 396 -9.67 20.95 -3.94
C LYS A 396 -9.84 20.42 -5.38
N THR A 397 -11.05 20.50 -5.92
CA THR A 397 -11.36 20.17 -7.31
C THR A 397 -10.61 21.10 -8.27
N GLU A 398 -10.63 22.42 -8.03
CA GLU A 398 -9.89 23.40 -8.84
C GLU A 398 -8.39 23.12 -8.85
N LEU A 399 -7.80 22.83 -7.68
CA LEU A 399 -6.38 22.46 -7.58
C LEU A 399 -6.05 21.17 -8.37
N LEU A 400 -6.89 20.15 -8.26
CA LEU A 400 -6.69 18.90 -9.02
C LEU A 400 -6.80 19.13 -10.53
N VAL A 401 -7.78 19.92 -10.98
CA VAL A 401 -7.95 20.30 -12.39
C VAL A 401 -6.72 21.08 -12.90
N ASP A 402 -6.17 21.98 -12.09
CA ASP A 402 -4.96 22.73 -12.42
C ASP A 402 -3.74 21.81 -12.57
N ASP A 403 -3.60 20.80 -11.70
CA ASP A 403 -2.51 19.83 -11.79
C ASP A 403 -2.61 18.98 -13.05
N PHE A 404 -3.82 18.49 -13.41
CA PHE A 404 -4.05 17.84 -14.71
C PHE A 404 -3.74 18.77 -15.88
N ASN A 405 -4.13 20.04 -15.80
CA ASN A 405 -3.87 21.01 -16.86
C ASN A 405 -2.37 21.27 -17.08
N LYS A 406 -1.55 21.26 -16.01
CA LYS A 406 -0.09 21.38 -16.12
C LYS A 406 0.47 20.18 -16.87
N VAL A 407 0.23 18.96 -16.40
CA VAL A 407 0.79 17.76 -17.03
C VAL A 407 0.29 17.57 -18.47
N PHE A 408 -0.96 17.95 -18.77
CA PHE A 408 -1.49 17.83 -20.13
C PHE A 408 -0.88 18.81 -21.15
N LYS A 409 -0.19 19.86 -20.71
CA LYS A 409 0.51 20.78 -21.62
C LYS A 409 1.84 20.21 -22.09
N ASP A 410 2.51 19.47 -21.21
CA ASP A 410 3.88 19.02 -21.42
C ASP A 410 3.97 17.60 -22.02
N ASN A 411 2.83 16.90 -22.15
CA ASN A 411 2.77 15.51 -22.58
C ASN A 411 1.92 15.30 -23.84
N GLU A 412 2.26 14.22 -24.57
CA GLU A 412 1.52 13.79 -25.75
C GLU A 412 0.07 13.39 -25.44
N LYS A 413 -0.80 13.46 -26.45
CA LYS A 413 -2.23 13.10 -26.30
C LYS A 413 -2.44 11.70 -25.76
N LEU A 414 -1.60 10.73 -26.15
CA LEU A 414 -1.71 9.35 -25.69
C LEU A 414 -1.46 9.24 -24.18
N ILE A 415 -0.37 9.85 -23.69
CA ILE A 415 -0.04 9.91 -22.25
C ILE A 415 -1.18 10.57 -21.47
N ASN A 416 -1.70 11.69 -21.98
CA ASN A 416 -2.80 12.41 -21.34
C ASN A 416 -4.08 11.58 -21.27
N ARG A 417 -4.40 10.83 -22.33
CA ARG A 417 -5.55 9.91 -22.36
C ARG A 417 -5.38 8.75 -21.39
N SER A 418 -4.17 8.20 -21.26
CA SER A 418 -3.88 7.16 -20.27
C SER A 418 -4.06 7.67 -18.83
N ARG A 419 -3.56 8.88 -18.52
CA ARG A 419 -3.78 9.53 -17.22
C ARG A 419 -5.27 9.77 -16.94
N MET A 420 -6.04 10.18 -17.96
CA MET A 420 -7.51 10.29 -17.84
C MET A 420 -8.15 8.94 -17.56
N SER A 421 -7.75 7.87 -18.26
CA SER A 421 -8.30 6.53 -18.10
C SER A 421 -8.11 6.02 -16.66
N ILE A 422 -6.89 6.13 -16.15
CA ILE A 422 -6.55 5.73 -14.77
C ILE A 422 -7.35 6.56 -13.77
N ALA A 423 -7.38 7.88 -13.91
CA ALA A 423 -8.14 8.74 -13.01
C ALA A 423 -9.65 8.40 -13.01
N LEU A 424 -10.24 8.13 -14.18
CA LEU A 424 -11.65 7.73 -14.29
C LEU A 424 -11.93 6.39 -13.64
N SER A 425 -10.98 5.45 -13.67
CA SER A 425 -11.12 4.14 -13.01
C SER A 425 -11.12 4.21 -11.49
N ILE A 426 -10.55 5.28 -10.91
CA ILE A 426 -10.49 5.50 -9.46
C ILE A 426 -11.74 6.25 -8.95
N LEU A 427 -12.44 6.97 -9.83
CA LEU A 427 -13.63 7.72 -9.45
C LEU A 427 -14.74 6.81 -8.91
N PRO A 428 -15.54 7.29 -7.94
CA PRO A 428 -16.82 6.67 -7.63
C PRO A 428 -17.63 6.51 -8.92
N VAL A 429 -18.43 5.43 -8.99
CA VAL A 429 -19.25 5.14 -10.17
C VAL A 429 -20.09 6.36 -10.55
N PHE A 430 -19.78 6.91 -11.72
CA PHE A 430 -20.39 8.14 -12.23
C PHE A 430 -21.57 7.87 -13.19
N PHE A 431 -21.95 6.62 -13.38
CA PHE A 431 -23.12 6.22 -14.15
C PHE A 431 -24.38 6.23 -13.30
N ASN A 432 -25.43 6.92 -13.75
CA ASN A 432 -26.69 6.99 -13.02
C ASN A 432 -27.57 5.75 -13.22
N ASN A 433 -27.35 5.03 -14.32
CA ASN A 433 -28.12 3.83 -14.67
C ASN A 433 -27.36 2.93 -15.65
N ILE A 434 -27.87 1.70 -15.83
CA ILE A 434 -27.30 0.67 -16.71
C ILE A 434 -27.21 1.14 -18.17
N SER A 435 -28.18 1.91 -18.66
CA SER A 435 -28.15 2.42 -20.05
C SER A 435 -26.98 3.37 -20.25
N GLU A 436 -26.75 4.30 -19.33
CA GLU A 436 -25.64 5.26 -19.42
C GLU A 436 -24.28 4.55 -19.42
N MET A 437 -24.12 3.49 -18.63
CA MET A 437 -22.92 2.66 -18.65
C MET A 437 -22.73 1.92 -19.97
N GLN A 438 -23.79 1.29 -20.47
CA GLN A 438 -23.76 0.58 -21.75
C GLN A 438 -23.42 1.54 -22.90
N ASP A 439 -24.06 2.71 -22.93
CA ASP A 439 -23.83 3.75 -23.93
C ASP A 439 -22.39 4.26 -23.84
N TYR A 440 -21.85 4.48 -22.63
CA TYR A 440 -20.46 4.90 -22.44
C TYR A 440 -19.45 3.88 -23.00
N ILE A 441 -19.64 2.59 -22.70
CA ILE A 441 -18.76 1.51 -23.20
C ILE A 441 -18.81 1.47 -24.73
N TYR A 442 -20.02 1.47 -25.29
CA TYR A 442 -20.22 1.41 -26.73
C TYR A 442 -19.64 2.64 -27.44
N GLU A 443 -19.87 3.85 -26.92
CA GLU A 443 -19.37 5.09 -27.49
C GLU A 443 -17.84 5.16 -27.44
N ALA A 444 -17.22 4.74 -26.33
CA ALA A 444 -15.76 4.69 -26.22
C ALA A 444 -15.15 3.82 -27.34
N LEU A 445 -15.68 2.60 -27.52
CA LEU A 445 -15.21 1.68 -28.56
C LEU A 445 -15.52 2.20 -29.97
N SER A 446 -16.77 2.57 -30.25
CA SER A 446 -17.21 2.98 -31.60
C SER A 446 -16.50 4.24 -32.10
N GLN A 447 -16.22 5.20 -31.21
CA GLN A 447 -15.52 6.45 -31.54
C GLN A 447 -14.00 6.29 -31.59
N CYS A 448 -13.45 5.12 -31.25
CA CYS A 448 -12.02 4.87 -31.38
C CYS A 448 -11.62 4.69 -32.86
N GLY A 449 -11.03 5.74 -33.45
CA GLY A 449 -10.57 5.71 -34.84
C GLY A 449 -9.18 5.09 -35.08
N ASP A 450 -8.43 4.79 -34.01
CA ASP A 450 -7.14 4.11 -34.11
C ASP A 450 -7.38 2.59 -34.03
N GLY A 451 -7.05 1.88 -35.11
CA GLY A 451 -7.31 0.45 -35.21
C GLY A 451 -6.46 -0.39 -34.25
N ALA A 452 -5.21 0.00 -34.00
CA ALA A 452 -4.33 -0.71 -33.08
C ALA A 452 -4.78 -0.50 -31.64
N GLU A 453 -5.08 0.75 -31.26
CA GLU A 453 -5.62 1.06 -29.93
C GLU A 453 -6.95 0.34 -29.71
N LYS A 454 -7.87 0.37 -30.69
CA LYS A 454 -9.16 -0.33 -30.58
C LYS A 454 -8.94 -1.82 -30.36
N LEU A 455 -8.06 -2.47 -31.13
CA LEU A 455 -7.80 -3.89 -31.00
C LEU A 455 -7.24 -4.25 -29.61
N ALA A 456 -6.30 -3.46 -29.10
CA ALA A 456 -5.78 -3.60 -27.74
C ALA A 456 -6.89 -3.52 -26.68
N CYS A 457 -7.75 -2.49 -26.76
CA CYS A 457 -8.86 -2.34 -25.81
C CYS A 457 -9.80 -3.57 -25.85
N LYS A 458 -10.10 -4.07 -27.06
CA LYS A 458 -10.98 -5.22 -27.25
C LYS A 458 -10.40 -6.49 -26.63
N GLU A 459 -9.13 -6.77 -26.86
CA GLU A 459 -8.45 -7.94 -26.27
C GLU A 459 -8.43 -7.85 -24.75
N LEU A 460 -8.01 -6.71 -24.19
CA LEU A 460 -7.94 -6.53 -22.73
C LEU A 460 -9.32 -6.67 -22.06
N LEU A 461 -10.36 -6.08 -22.65
CA LEU A 461 -11.73 -6.25 -22.16
C LEU A 461 -12.19 -7.71 -22.22
N LEU A 462 -11.82 -8.46 -23.26
CA LEU A 462 -12.20 -9.86 -23.39
C LEU A 462 -11.39 -10.78 -22.47
N SER A 463 -10.12 -10.46 -22.20
CA SER A 463 -9.34 -11.13 -21.14
C SER A 463 -10.02 -10.96 -19.78
N ILE A 464 -10.43 -9.73 -19.42
CA ILE A 464 -11.17 -9.47 -18.17
C ILE A 464 -12.47 -10.29 -18.10
N VAL A 465 -13.20 -10.40 -19.23
CA VAL A 465 -14.46 -11.15 -19.29
C VAL A 465 -14.24 -12.67 -19.21
N ASN A 466 -13.16 -13.19 -19.81
CA ASN A 466 -12.91 -14.63 -19.96
C ASN A 466 -12.11 -15.25 -18.82
N GLU A 467 -11.43 -14.45 -17.98
CA GLU A 467 -10.77 -14.91 -16.75
C GLU A 467 -11.76 -15.30 -15.64
N TYR A 468 -13.06 -15.08 -15.87
CA TYR A 468 -14.19 -15.42 -15.00
C TYR A 468 -15.27 -16.21 -15.76
#